data_AF-A0A3L6TCZ2-F1
#
_entry.id   AF-A0A3L6TCZ2-F1
#
_cell.length_a   1.000
_cell.length_b   1.000
_cell.length_c   1.000
_cell.angle_alpha   90.00
_cell.angle_beta   90.00
_cell.angle_gamma   90.00
#
_symmetry.space_group_name_H-M   'P 1'
#
loop_
_entity.id
_entity.type
_entity.pdbx_description
1 polymer ?
#
loop_
_entity_poly.entity_id
_entity_poly.type
_entity_poly.pdbx_seq_one_letter_code
_entity_poly.pdbx_strand_id
1 'polypeptide(L)'
;MRPSAVTGAVLVTAVLLLVAVRDGHCVQLCMDSTFPRTINGSLSFCRYNGTSCCNATDDAAVKKQFAAMNISGTPCGDIVKNILCARCNPYAGELFTVTTTPRTVPLLCSTTGLSSRLSTKPAAAATTDYCSQVWDTCKDVRIPGSPFQAPKGGAAAPRLTDVWQSVSEFCGALGGSGKSPCLNGDGAAFNATRPALPVNGMCLERIGNGSYINMAAHPDGSNRVFLSNQAGKVFLATVPAQGSGKTLQLDVATPFLDITDEVHFDNEFGLMGLAFHPDFATNGRFFVSYNCDKTKSASCAGRCACNSDVGCDPAKLGSDNGAQPCQYQSVIAEYTTNATSGTPATVSDRLFLTHAAAAGTRADD
;
A
#
# COMPACT_ATOMS: atom_id res chain seq x y z
N MET A 1 16.91 -15.64 41.79
CA MET A 1 16.75 -15.03 40.44
C MET A 1 15.26 -14.91 40.14
N ARG A 2 14.69 -13.73 40.35
CA ARG A 2 13.31 -13.42 39.93
C ARG A 2 13.37 -12.91 38.50
N PRO A 3 12.61 -13.46 37.54
CA PRO A 3 12.54 -12.88 36.21
C PRO A 3 11.83 -11.52 36.30
N SER A 4 12.48 -10.49 35.76
CA SER A 4 11.97 -9.12 35.77
C SER A 4 10.61 -9.05 35.06
N ALA A 5 9.61 -8.47 35.72
CA ALA A 5 8.25 -8.31 35.22
C ALA A 5 8.14 -7.51 33.90
N VAL A 6 9.23 -6.85 33.50
CA VAL A 6 9.34 -6.03 32.28
C VAL A 6 9.32 -6.87 31.00
N THR A 7 9.93 -8.05 30.99
CA THR A 7 9.96 -8.93 29.81
C THR A 7 8.60 -9.59 29.53
N GLY A 8 7.80 -9.82 30.57
CA GLY A 8 6.44 -10.35 30.43
C GLY A 8 5.46 -9.31 29.86
N ALA A 9 5.58 -8.04 30.27
CA ALA A 9 4.71 -6.97 29.78
C ALA A 9 4.91 -6.72 28.28
N VAL A 10 6.16 -6.65 27.80
CA VAL A 10 6.48 -6.39 26.39
C VAL A 10 5.97 -7.51 25.47
N LEU A 11 6.16 -8.78 25.85
CA LEU A 11 5.65 -9.93 25.10
C LEU A 11 4.11 -9.94 25.05
N VAL A 12 3.44 -9.59 26.14
CA VAL A 12 1.97 -9.55 26.21
C VAL A 12 1.41 -8.41 25.35
N THR A 13 2.03 -7.23 25.32
CA THR A 13 1.65 -6.16 24.38
C THR A 13 1.91 -6.50 22.92
N ALA A 14 3.03 -7.15 22.59
CA ALA A 14 3.32 -7.59 21.22
C ALA A 14 2.33 -8.67 20.75
N VAL A 15 1.95 -9.60 21.64
CA VAL A 15 0.92 -10.61 21.36
C VAL A 15 -0.48 -9.99 21.28
N LEU A 16 -0.82 -8.99 22.10
CA LEU A 16 -2.08 -8.24 22.01
C LEU A 16 -2.17 -7.42 20.71
N LEU A 17 -1.08 -6.81 20.24
CA LEU A 17 -1.01 -6.15 18.93
C LEU A 17 -1.12 -7.16 17.78
N LEU A 18 -0.52 -8.35 17.89
CA LEU A 18 -0.65 -9.42 16.90
C LEU A 18 -2.05 -10.06 16.90
N VAL A 19 -2.75 -10.08 18.04
CA VAL A 19 -4.13 -10.58 18.16
C VAL A 19 -5.15 -9.52 17.73
N ALA A 20 -4.88 -8.23 17.92
CA ALA A 20 -5.72 -7.14 17.41
C ALA A 20 -5.71 -7.03 15.87
N VAL A 21 -4.74 -7.66 15.19
CA VAL A 21 -4.68 -7.73 13.71
C VAL A 21 -5.39 -8.99 13.18
N ARG A 22 -5.89 -9.89 14.04
CA ARG A 22 -6.51 -11.16 13.60
C ARG A 22 -7.97 -11.08 13.18
N ASP A 23 -8.66 -9.99 13.50
CA ASP A 23 -9.99 -9.71 12.95
C ASP A 23 -9.88 -8.53 12.00
N GLY A 24 -9.37 -8.80 10.79
CA GLY A 24 -9.48 -7.87 9.67
C GLY A 24 -10.95 -7.58 9.43
N HIS A 25 -11.43 -6.49 10.02
CA HIS A 25 -12.77 -5.98 9.80
C HIS A 25 -12.91 -5.71 8.31
N CYS A 26 -14.02 -6.16 7.71
CA CYS A 26 -14.42 -5.84 6.34
C CYS A 26 -14.63 -4.33 6.22
N VAL A 27 -13.54 -3.58 6.11
CA VAL A 27 -13.58 -2.18 5.79
C VAL A 27 -14.04 -2.10 4.35
N GLN A 28 -15.08 -1.31 4.14
CA GLN A 28 -15.58 -0.93 2.84
C GLN A 28 -14.40 -0.55 1.92
N LEU A 29 -14.20 -1.33 0.86
CA LEU A 29 -13.08 -1.24 -0.05
C LEU A 29 -13.58 -1.44 -1.47
N CYS A 30 -13.09 -0.64 -2.40
CA CYS A 30 -13.36 -0.74 -3.82
C CYS A 30 -12.37 -1.65 -4.54
N MET A 31 -12.65 -1.96 -5.80
CA MET A 31 -11.76 -2.83 -6.59
C MET A 31 -10.36 -2.24 -6.81
N ASP A 32 -10.25 -0.91 -6.74
CA ASP A 32 -9.00 -0.15 -6.82
C ASP A 32 -8.37 0.07 -5.44
N SER A 33 -8.78 -0.69 -4.42
CA SER A 33 -8.34 -0.53 -3.03
C SER A 33 -8.59 0.85 -2.42
N THR A 34 -9.47 1.67 -3.02
CA THR A 34 -9.90 2.93 -2.43
C THR A 34 -11.11 2.74 -1.53
N PHE A 35 -11.38 3.72 -0.66
CA PHE A 35 -12.61 3.75 0.09
C PHE A 35 -13.80 4.12 -0.80
N PRO A 36 -14.97 3.50 -0.60
CA PRO A 36 -16.21 3.92 -1.22
C PRO A 36 -16.49 5.39 -0.91
N ARG A 37 -16.96 6.11 -1.91
CA ARG A 37 -17.21 7.55 -1.84
C ARG A 37 -18.68 7.81 -1.58
N THR A 38 -18.99 8.88 -0.86
CA THR A 38 -20.37 9.37 -0.75
C THR A 38 -20.81 9.89 -2.12
N ILE A 39 -21.98 9.44 -2.57
CA ILE A 39 -22.59 9.88 -3.83
C ILE A 39 -23.79 10.76 -3.52
N ASN A 40 -23.89 11.90 -4.22
CA ASN A 40 -25.04 12.79 -4.12
C ASN A 40 -26.20 12.22 -4.95
N GLY A 41 -27.14 11.56 -4.28
CA GLY A 41 -28.27 10.89 -4.91
C GLY A 41 -27.97 9.42 -5.25
N SER A 42 -28.61 8.90 -6.30
CA SER A 42 -28.49 7.50 -6.71
C SER A 42 -27.92 7.36 -8.11
N LEU A 43 -27.08 6.34 -8.31
CA LEU A 43 -26.56 5.99 -9.63
C LEU A 43 -27.72 5.63 -10.58
N SER A 44 -27.68 6.17 -11.80
CA SER A 44 -28.79 6.08 -12.75
C SER A 44 -29.09 4.65 -13.22
N PHE A 45 -28.04 3.83 -13.36
CA PHE A 45 -28.15 2.48 -13.88
C PHE A 45 -28.08 1.42 -12.77
N CYS A 46 -27.03 1.45 -11.96
CA CYS A 46 -26.80 0.51 -10.87
C CYS A 46 -27.56 0.83 -9.56
N ARG A 47 -28.18 2.02 -9.45
CA ARG A 47 -29.08 2.41 -8.35
C ARG A 47 -28.49 2.34 -6.93
N TYR A 48 -27.17 2.30 -6.77
CA TYR A 48 -26.54 2.52 -5.46
C TYR A 48 -26.85 3.93 -4.95
N ASN A 49 -27.06 4.06 -3.63
CA ASN A 49 -27.34 5.32 -2.95
C ASN A 49 -26.50 5.40 -1.67
N GLY A 50 -26.15 6.61 -1.23
CA GLY A 50 -25.33 6.85 -0.04
C GLY A 50 -23.85 6.71 -0.34
N THR A 51 -23.32 5.50 -0.27
CA THR A 51 -21.89 5.22 -0.48
C THR A 51 -21.71 4.22 -1.62
N SER A 52 -20.78 4.49 -2.54
CA SER A 52 -20.51 3.61 -3.69
C SER A 52 -19.05 3.67 -4.13
N CYS A 53 -18.58 2.59 -4.74
CA CYS A 53 -17.29 2.55 -5.43
C CYS A 53 -17.29 3.21 -6.80
N CYS A 54 -18.48 3.42 -7.39
CA CYS A 54 -18.65 4.03 -8.70
C CYS A 54 -19.10 5.49 -8.57
N ASN A 55 -18.63 6.32 -9.49
CA ASN A 55 -19.24 7.62 -9.80
C ASN A 55 -20.19 7.50 -11.01
N ALA A 56 -20.71 8.64 -11.50
CA ALA A 56 -21.61 8.67 -12.65
C ALA A 56 -20.94 8.19 -13.97
N THR A 57 -19.64 8.44 -14.14
CA THR A 57 -18.87 7.97 -15.29
C THR A 57 -18.72 6.46 -15.27
N ASP A 58 -18.42 5.88 -14.10
CA ASP A 58 -18.32 4.43 -13.92
C ASP A 58 -19.68 3.75 -14.15
N ASP A 59 -20.76 4.33 -13.62
CA ASP A 59 -22.14 3.85 -13.83
C ASP A 59 -22.53 3.87 -15.31
N ALA A 60 -22.17 4.93 -16.04
CA ALA A 60 -22.38 5.02 -17.49
C ALA A 60 -21.54 4.00 -18.27
N ALA A 61 -20.31 3.71 -17.84
CA ALA A 61 -19.47 2.69 -18.44
C ALA A 61 -20.07 1.28 -18.25
N VAL A 62 -20.54 0.97 -17.04
CA VAL A 62 -21.25 -0.29 -16.73
C VAL A 62 -22.53 -0.41 -17.56
N LYS A 63 -23.32 0.67 -17.69
CA LYS A 63 -24.51 0.72 -18.55
C LYS A 63 -24.17 0.42 -20.01
N LYS A 64 -23.11 1.04 -20.54
CA LYS A 64 -22.64 0.81 -21.91
C LYS A 64 -22.20 -0.64 -22.13
N GLN A 65 -21.47 -1.21 -21.17
CA GLN A 65 -21.06 -2.62 -21.19
C GLN A 65 -22.28 -3.55 -21.22
N PHE A 66 -23.27 -3.32 -20.36
CA PHE A 66 -24.49 -4.14 -20.32
C PHE A 66 -25.31 -4.05 -21.62
N ALA A 67 -25.44 -2.84 -22.19
CA ALA A 67 -26.15 -2.65 -23.46
C ALA A 67 -25.53 -3.44 -24.61
N ALA A 68 -24.19 -3.56 -24.65
CA ALA A 68 -23.48 -4.33 -25.66
C ALA A 68 -23.74 -5.85 -25.57
N MET A 69 -24.18 -6.35 -24.41
CA MET A 69 -24.52 -7.77 -24.22
C MET A 69 -25.88 -8.16 -24.79
N ASN A 70 -26.73 -7.20 -25.19
CA ASN A 70 -28.03 -7.45 -25.84
C ASN A 70 -28.95 -8.47 -25.11
N ILE A 71 -28.97 -8.43 -23.77
CA ILE A 71 -29.80 -9.30 -22.91
C ILE A 71 -30.78 -8.52 -22.03
N SER A 72 -30.94 -7.21 -22.28
CA SER A 72 -31.83 -6.33 -21.49
C SER A 72 -33.29 -6.79 -21.55
N GLY A 73 -33.99 -6.74 -20.41
CA GLY A 73 -35.40 -7.14 -20.32
C GLY A 73 -35.63 -8.64 -20.22
N THR A 74 -34.56 -9.43 -20.01
CA THR A 74 -34.64 -10.87 -19.76
C THR A 74 -34.26 -11.19 -18.31
N PRO A 75 -34.72 -12.33 -17.74
CA PRO A 75 -34.31 -12.75 -16.40
C PRO A 75 -32.79 -12.88 -16.23
N CYS A 76 -32.09 -13.39 -17.26
CA CYS A 76 -30.63 -13.44 -17.24
C CYS A 76 -30.01 -12.03 -17.32
N GLY A 77 -30.63 -11.12 -18.07
CA GLY A 77 -30.24 -9.71 -18.13
C GLY A 77 -30.26 -9.04 -16.75
N ASP A 78 -31.30 -9.27 -15.95
CA ASP A 78 -31.38 -8.70 -14.61
C ASP A 78 -30.28 -9.22 -13.69
N ILE A 79 -29.98 -10.52 -13.77
CA ILE A 79 -28.86 -11.16 -13.03
C ILE A 79 -27.51 -10.58 -13.47
N VAL A 80 -27.24 -10.53 -14.77
CA VAL A 80 -25.97 -10.03 -15.31
C VAL A 80 -25.79 -8.55 -14.99
N LYS A 81 -26.87 -7.75 -15.08
CA LYS A 81 -26.84 -6.35 -14.65
C LYS A 81 -26.38 -6.24 -13.20
N ASN A 82 -26.94 -7.06 -12.31
CA ASN A 82 -26.57 -7.04 -10.90
C ASN A 82 -25.10 -7.42 -10.66
N ILE A 83 -24.63 -8.45 -11.35
CA ILE A 83 -23.22 -8.88 -11.31
C ILE A 83 -22.27 -7.78 -11.79
N LEU A 84 -22.60 -7.08 -12.88
CA LEU A 84 -21.79 -5.96 -13.35
C LEU A 84 -21.83 -4.78 -12.37
N CYS A 85 -22.99 -4.50 -11.78
CA CYS A 85 -23.16 -3.44 -10.80
C CYS A 85 -22.49 -3.73 -9.46
N ALA A 86 -22.12 -4.98 -9.16
CA ALA A 86 -21.39 -5.33 -7.94
C ALA A 86 -20.05 -4.58 -7.80
N ARG A 87 -19.48 -4.08 -8.91
CA ARG A 87 -18.29 -3.22 -8.90
C ARG A 87 -18.51 -1.88 -8.19
N CYS A 88 -19.76 -1.44 -8.12
CA CYS A 88 -20.19 -0.22 -7.45
C CYS A 88 -20.57 -0.46 -5.99
N ASN A 89 -20.59 -1.71 -5.54
CA ASN A 89 -20.84 -2.09 -4.16
C ASN A 89 -19.71 -1.55 -3.26
N PRO A 90 -20.00 -0.96 -2.08
CA PRO A 90 -19.00 -0.55 -1.11
C PRO A 90 -18.01 -1.64 -0.65
N TYR A 91 -18.32 -2.92 -0.92
CA TYR A 91 -17.48 -4.06 -0.59
C TYR A 91 -16.91 -4.75 -1.84
N ALA A 92 -16.84 -4.04 -2.97
CA ALA A 92 -16.35 -4.60 -4.23
C ALA A 92 -14.91 -5.17 -4.10
N GLY A 93 -14.04 -4.59 -3.29
CA GLY A 93 -12.70 -5.12 -3.03
C GLY A 93 -12.72 -6.57 -2.54
N GLU A 94 -13.60 -6.88 -1.58
CA GLU A 94 -13.73 -8.25 -1.08
C GLU A 94 -14.50 -9.16 -2.04
N LEU A 95 -15.59 -8.68 -2.64
CA LEU A 95 -16.37 -9.45 -3.61
C LEU A 95 -15.50 -9.90 -4.80
N PHE A 96 -14.56 -9.05 -5.22
CA PHE A 96 -13.64 -9.31 -6.33
C PHE A 96 -12.22 -9.70 -5.87
N THR A 97 -12.07 -10.08 -4.59
CA THR A 97 -10.86 -10.69 -4.01
C THR A 97 -9.56 -9.95 -4.35
N VAL A 98 -9.59 -8.61 -4.33
CA VAL A 98 -8.50 -7.77 -4.85
C VAL A 98 -7.20 -7.86 -4.07
N THR A 99 -7.26 -8.33 -2.83
CA THR A 99 -6.10 -8.52 -1.94
C THR A 99 -5.43 -9.88 -2.11
N THR A 100 -6.07 -10.84 -2.78
CA THR A 100 -5.55 -12.21 -2.95
C THR A 100 -5.40 -12.56 -4.43
N THR A 101 -6.52 -12.81 -5.10
CA THR A 101 -6.56 -13.18 -6.52
C THR A 101 -7.63 -12.33 -7.21
N PRO A 102 -7.28 -11.14 -7.75
CA PRO A 102 -8.25 -10.26 -8.39
C PRO A 102 -9.03 -10.97 -9.49
N ARG A 103 -10.35 -10.73 -9.54
CA ARG A 103 -11.25 -11.37 -10.51
C ARG A 103 -12.15 -10.36 -11.23
N THR A 104 -12.77 -10.80 -12.32
CA THR A 104 -13.67 -10.00 -13.15
C THR A 104 -15.16 -10.24 -12.85
N VAL A 105 -15.48 -11.31 -12.15
CA VAL A 105 -16.81 -11.68 -11.65
C VAL A 105 -16.71 -11.81 -10.13
N PRO A 106 -17.62 -11.20 -9.35
CA PRO A 106 -17.58 -11.31 -7.90
C PRO A 106 -17.82 -12.75 -7.45
N LEU A 107 -17.37 -13.10 -6.24
CA LEU A 107 -17.79 -14.35 -5.59
C LEU A 107 -19.31 -14.43 -5.55
N LEU A 108 -19.90 -15.48 -6.12
CA LEU A 108 -21.35 -15.70 -6.11
C LEU A 108 -21.69 -16.62 -4.94
N CYS A 109 -22.69 -16.29 -4.11
CA CYS A 109 -23.00 -17.16 -2.98
C CYS A 109 -23.39 -18.56 -3.45
N SER A 110 -22.68 -19.58 -2.95
CA SER A 110 -22.91 -20.99 -3.29
C SER A 110 -22.90 -21.88 -2.05
N THR A 111 -23.83 -22.83 -2.02
CA THR A 111 -23.91 -23.84 -0.94
C THR A 111 -22.93 -25.00 -1.13
N THR A 112 -22.28 -25.14 -2.29
CA THR A 112 -21.36 -26.27 -2.57
C THR A 112 -20.10 -26.30 -1.70
N GLY A 113 -19.85 -25.25 -0.90
CA GLY A 113 -18.80 -25.23 0.13
C GLY A 113 -19.20 -25.81 1.50
N LEU A 114 -20.47 -26.21 1.71
CA LEU A 114 -20.94 -26.75 2.98
C LEU A 114 -20.91 -28.29 3.01
N SER A 115 -19.76 -28.88 2.71
CA SER A 115 -19.43 -30.18 3.29
C SER A 115 -18.90 -29.95 4.70
N SER A 116 -19.79 -29.68 5.66
CA SER A 116 -19.46 -29.87 7.07
C SER A 116 -20.63 -30.48 7.83
N ARG A 117 -20.43 -31.75 8.17
CA ARG A 117 -21.18 -32.51 9.16
C ARG A 117 -21.11 -31.73 10.46
N LEU A 118 -22.20 -31.07 10.87
CA LEU A 118 -22.56 -30.64 12.25
C LEU A 118 -23.46 -29.39 12.18
N SER A 119 -24.77 -29.58 12.12
CA SER A 119 -25.71 -28.63 12.75
C SER A 119 -27.10 -29.24 12.87
N THR A 120 -27.43 -29.65 14.08
CA THR A 120 -28.78 -29.99 14.56
C THR A 120 -29.44 -28.74 15.13
N LYS A 121 -29.73 -27.73 14.28
CA LYS A 121 -30.74 -26.70 14.59
C LYS A 121 -31.08 -25.90 13.31
N PRO A 122 -32.36 -25.64 13.01
CA PRO A 122 -32.72 -24.84 11.83
C PRO A 122 -32.45 -23.37 12.12
N ALA A 123 -31.39 -22.82 11.52
CA ALA A 123 -31.21 -21.38 11.44
C ALA A 123 -32.12 -20.84 10.34
N ALA A 124 -33.05 -19.97 10.71
CA ALA A 124 -33.86 -19.20 9.78
C ALA A 124 -32.97 -18.16 9.05
N ALA A 125 -32.32 -18.59 7.98
CA ALA A 125 -31.83 -17.75 6.89
C ALA A 125 -31.79 -18.65 5.65
N ALA A 126 -32.73 -18.40 4.75
CA ALA A 126 -33.01 -19.24 3.60
C ALA A 126 -31.77 -19.45 2.71
N THR A 127 -31.63 -20.69 2.26
CA THR A 127 -30.89 -21.16 1.09
C THR A 127 -30.83 -20.13 -0.05
N THR A 128 -29.69 -19.46 -0.23
CA THR A 128 -29.42 -18.70 -1.47
C THR A 128 -28.16 -19.24 -2.12
N ASP A 129 -28.32 -20.30 -2.90
CA ASP A 129 -27.36 -20.71 -3.92
C ASP A 129 -27.52 -19.80 -5.15
N TYR A 130 -27.12 -18.54 -4.98
CA TYR A 130 -27.18 -17.52 -6.03
C TYR A 130 -26.38 -17.94 -7.25
N CYS A 131 -25.28 -18.66 -7.05
CA CYS A 131 -24.49 -19.20 -8.15
C CYS A 131 -25.30 -20.17 -9.02
N SER A 132 -26.00 -21.14 -8.42
CA SER A 132 -26.87 -22.05 -9.17
C SER A 132 -28.03 -21.31 -9.86
N GLN A 133 -28.58 -20.27 -9.22
CA GLN A 133 -29.60 -19.42 -9.84
C GLN A 133 -29.07 -18.72 -11.11
N VAL A 134 -27.84 -18.19 -11.05
CA VAL A 134 -27.17 -17.57 -12.20
C VAL A 134 -27.02 -18.60 -13.32
N TRP A 135 -26.54 -19.80 -12.99
CA TRP A 135 -26.41 -20.90 -13.95
C TRP A 135 -27.76 -21.22 -14.61
N ASP A 136 -28.78 -21.57 -13.84
CA ASP A 136 -30.04 -22.05 -14.40
C ASP A 136 -30.77 -21.00 -15.24
N THR A 137 -30.62 -19.73 -14.88
CA THR A 137 -31.27 -18.62 -15.59
C THR A 137 -30.51 -18.23 -16.87
N CYS A 138 -29.19 -18.33 -16.87
CA CYS A 138 -28.35 -17.82 -17.96
C CYS A 138 -27.74 -18.89 -18.87
N LYS A 139 -27.81 -20.18 -18.50
CA LYS A 139 -27.00 -21.23 -19.15
C LYS A 139 -27.21 -21.38 -20.65
N ASP A 140 -28.41 -21.12 -21.15
CA ASP A 140 -28.78 -21.25 -22.57
C ASP A 140 -28.85 -19.90 -23.31
N VAL A 141 -28.58 -18.79 -22.62
CA VAL A 141 -28.60 -17.44 -23.18
C VAL A 141 -27.26 -17.14 -23.84
N ARG A 142 -27.27 -16.58 -25.05
CA ARG A 142 -26.05 -16.07 -25.70
C ARG A 142 -25.74 -14.69 -25.15
N ILE A 143 -24.56 -14.53 -24.58
CA ILE A 143 -24.14 -13.27 -23.95
C ILE A 143 -22.88 -12.76 -24.66
N PRO A 144 -23.01 -11.91 -25.69
CA PRO A 144 -21.90 -11.18 -26.28
C PRO A 144 -21.06 -10.49 -25.21
N GLY A 145 -19.74 -10.75 -25.18
CA GLY A 145 -18.86 -10.18 -24.17
C GLY A 145 -19.15 -10.65 -22.73
N SER A 146 -19.69 -11.87 -22.58
CA SER A 146 -20.03 -12.48 -21.29
C SER A 146 -18.96 -12.22 -20.20
N PRO A 147 -19.36 -11.76 -19.00
CA PRO A 147 -18.42 -11.58 -17.89
C PRO A 147 -17.90 -12.92 -17.35
N PHE A 148 -18.62 -14.02 -17.60
CA PHE A 148 -18.31 -15.38 -17.13
C PHE A 148 -17.26 -16.07 -18.00
N GLN A 149 -16.10 -15.43 -18.17
CA GLN A 149 -15.03 -15.94 -19.02
C GLN A 149 -14.59 -17.34 -18.58
N ALA A 150 -14.56 -18.26 -19.54
CA ALA A 150 -14.24 -19.66 -19.30
C ALA A 150 -12.72 -19.92 -19.31
N PRO A 151 -12.24 -21.04 -18.76
CA PRO A 151 -10.83 -21.44 -18.79
C PRO A 151 -10.29 -21.69 -20.20
N LYS A 152 -11.16 -21.98 -21.17
CA LYS A 152 -10.83 -22.18 -22.58
C LYS A 152 -11.42 -21.03 -23.38
N GLY A 153 -10.57 -20.20 -23.98
CA GLY A 153 -11.02 -19.08 -24.81
C GLY A 153 -12.00 -19.55 -25.89
N GLY A 154 -13.06 -18.79 -26.13
CA GLY A 154 -14.10 -19.27 -27.04
C GLY A 154 -15.28 -18.31 -27.24
N ALA A 155 -15.58 -18.12 -28.53
CA ALA A 155 -16.74 -17.47 -29.16
C ALA A 155 -17.04 -16.01 -28.77
N ALA A 156 -17.51 -15.22 -29.75
CA ALA A 156 -17.89 -13.82 -29.53
C ALA A 156 -19.13 -13.65 -28.63
N ALA A 157 -19.98 -14.69 -28.54
CA ALA A 157 -21.21 -14.70 -27.74
C ALA A 157 -21.57 -16.14 -27.27
N PRO A 158 -20.78 -16.73 -26.35
CA PRO A 158 -21.00 -18.10 -25.90
C PRO A 158 -22.25 -18.21 -25.01
N ARG A 159 -22.86 -19.40 -24.98
CA ARG A 159 -23.73 -19.84 -23.88
C ARG A 159 -22.87 -20.39 -22.74
N LEU A 160 -23.38 -20.42 -21.51
CA LEU A 160 -22.59 -21.02 -20.41
C LEU A 160 -22.38 -22.53 -20.64
N THR A 161 -23.39 -23.22 -21.18
CA THR A 161 -23.29 -24.64 -21.57
C THR A 161 -22.28 -24.91 -22.69
N ASP A 162 -21.91 -23.90 -23.48
CA ASP A 162 -20.89 -24.03 -24.52
C ASP A 162 -19.46 -24.03 -23.92
N VAL A 163 -19.28 -23.43 -22.74
CA VAL A 163 -17.95 -23.09 -22.21
C VAL A 163 -17.68 -23.63 -20.79
N TRP A 164 -18.71 -24.13 -20.10
CA TRP A 164 -18.64 -24.80 -18.81
C TRP A 164 -19.30 -26.17 -18.91
N GLN A 165 -18.65 -27.21 -18.38
CA GLN A 165 -19.13 -28.59 -18.45
C GLN A 165 -20.34 -28.85 -17.55
N SER A 166 -20.46 -28.12 -16.44
CA SER A 166 -21.56 -28.29 -15.49
C SER A 166 -21.72 -27.09 -14.56
N VAL A 167 -22.87 -27.02 -13.87
CA VAL A 167 -23.10 -26.08 -12.76
C VAL A 167 -22.04 -26.22 -11.66
N SER A 168 -21.56 -27.45 -11.40
CA SER A 168 -20.55 -27.71 -10.38
C SER A 168 -19.20 -27.09 -10.75
N GLU A 169 -18.82 -27.14 -12.03
CA GLU A 169 -17.60 -26.47 -12.51
C GLU A 169 -17.76 -24.94 -12.46
N PHE A 170 -18.88 -24.42 -12.96
CA PHE A 170 -19.19 -22.99 -12.95
C PHE A 170 -19.18 -22.41 -11.53
N CYS A 171 -19.87 -23.06 -10.60
CA CYS A 171 -19.92 -22.63 -9.20
C CYS A 171 -18.70 -23.03 -8.38
N GLY A 172 -17.92 -24.02 -8.80
CA GLY A 172 -16.60 -24.28 -8.25
C GLY A 172 -15.61 -23.16 -8.58
N ALA A 173 -15.72 -22.57 -9.78
CA ALA A 173 -14.87 -21.47 -10.21
C ALA A 173 -15.34 -20.10 -9.68
N LEU A 174 -16.64 -19.83 -9.70
CA LEU A 174 -17.20 -18.50 -9.39
C LEU A 174 -17.83 -18.40 -8.00
N GLY A 175 -18.14 -19.52 -7.36
CA GLY A 175 -18.82 -19.57 -6.08
C GLY A 175 -17.95 -19.16 -4.89
N GLY A 176 -18.54 -18.45 -3.93
CA GLY A 176 -17.98 -18.17 -2.62
C GLY A 176 -18.66 -19.03 -1.55
N SER A 177 -17.84 -19.57 -0.64
CA SER A 177 -18.32 -20.25 0.57
C SER A 177 -18.38 -19.28 1.74
N GLY A 178 -19.20 -19.58 2.76
CA GLY A 178 -19.55 -18.67 3.86
C GLY A 178 -18.42 -18.17 4.78
N LYS A 179 -17.15 -18.35 4.41
CA LYS A 179 -15.98 -17.70 5.03
C LYS A 179 -15.62 -16.36 4.37
N SER A 180 -16.04 -16.13 3.12
CA SER A 180 -15.76 -14.90 2.37
C SER A 180 -17.07 -14.25 1.90
N PRO A 181 -17.17 -12.91 1.88
CA PRO A 181 -18.36 -12.26 1.36
C PRO A 181 -18.62 -12.64 -0.09
N CYS A 182 -19.90 -12.74 -0.43
CA CYS A 182 -20.35 -13.14 -1.75
C CYS A 182 -21.59 -12.34 -2.16
N LEU A 183 -21.83 -12.24 -3.46
CA LEU A 183 -23.00 -11.60 -4.04
C LEU A 183 -24.19 -12.57 -3.97
N ASN A 184 -25.34 -12.12 -3.45
CA ASN A 184 -26.53 -12.95 -3.23
C ASN A 184 -27.77 -12.54 -4.05
N GLY A 185 -27.63 -11.61 -4.99
CA GLY A 185 -28.74 -11.12 -5.82
C GLY A 185 -29.45 -9.87 -5.30
N ASP A 186 -29.27 -9.48 -4.04
CA ASP A 186 -29.78 -8.20 -3.51
C ASP A 186 -28.65 -7.28 -3.01
N GLY A 187 -27.43 -7.81 -2.91
CA GLY A 187 -26.24 -7.10 -2.47
C GLY A 187 -25.11 -8.05 -2.09
N ALA A 188 -24.22 -7.59 -1.22
CA ALA A 188 -23.21 -8.45 -0.61
C ALA A 188 -23.80 -9.15 0.62
N ALA A 189 -23.72 -10.48 0.68
CA ALA A 189 -24.04 -11.27 1.85
C ALA A 189 -22.80 -11.40 2.74
N PHE A 190 -23.00 -11.10 4.02
CA PHE A 190 -21.99 -11.25 5.06
C PHE A 190 -22.53 -12.26 6.09
N ASN A 191 -21.71 -13.23 6.46
CA ASN A 191 -22.04 -14.17 7.55
C ASN A 191 -21.94 -13.53 8.94
N ALA A 192 -21.69 -12.21 9.01
CA ALA A 192 -21.70 -11.44 10.23
C ALA A 192 -22.45 -10.12 9.99
N THR A 193 -23.61 -9.95 10.62
CA THR A 193 -24.20 -8.65 10.90
C THR A 193 -23.25 -7.91 11.84
N ARG A 194 -22.27 -7.19 11.29
CA ARG A 194 -21.56 -6.16 12.04
C ARG A 194 -21.72 -4.83 11.31
N PRO A 195 -22.25 -3.79 11.98
CA PRO A 195 -22.19 -2.43 11.46
C PRO A 195 -20.74 -2.11 11.12
N ALA A 196 -20.51 -1.57 9.92
CA ALA A 196 -19.25 -0.89 9.63
C ALA A 196 -19.14 0.26 10.64
N LEU A 197 -18.36 0.05 11.70
CA LEU A 197 -17.95 1.16 12.57
C LEU A 197 -17.23 2.16 11.66
N PRO A 198 -17.44 3.48 11.84
CA PRO A 198 -16.66 4.47 11.14
C PRO A 198 -15.20 4.26 11.53
N VAL A 199 -14.44 3.64 10.63
CA VAL A 199 -13.00 3.48 10.80
C VAL A 199 -12.40 4.85 10.52
N ASN A 200 -12.23 5.63 11.57
CA ASN A 200 -11.28 6.74 11.59
C ASN A 200 -9.86 6.15 11.57
N GLY A 201 -9.49 5.51 10.46
CA GLY A 201 -8.24 4.77 10.29
C GLY A 201 -7.53 5.14 9.00
N MET A 202 -6.22 5.03 8.99
CA MET A 202 -5.39 5.18 7.79
C MET A 202 -5.16 3.81 7.15
N CYS A 203 -5.51 3.67 5.87
CA CYS A 203 -5.07 2.52 5.08
C CYS A 203 -3.63 2.76 4.60
N LEU A 204 -2.77 1.77 4.83
CA LEU A 204 -1.39 1.78 4.36
C LEU A 204 -1.23 0.74 3.25
N GLU A 205 -0.77 1.18 2.09
CA GLU A 205 -0.38 0.29 0.97
C GLU A 205 1.13 0.12 0.98
N ARG A 206 1.59 -1.13 1.01
CA ARG A 206 3.02 -1.43 0.96
C ARG A 206 3.52 -1.40 -0.48
N ILE A 207 4.25 -0.35 -0.85
CA ILE A 207 4.74 -0.14 -2.22
C ILE A 207 6.17 -0.66 -2.48
N GLY A 208 6.89 -1.18 -1.48
CA GLY A 208 8.25 -1.70 -1.69
C GLY A 208 8.88 -2.33 -0.45
N ASN A 209 10.09 -2.89 -0.62
CA ASN A 209 10.87 -3.55 0.44
C ASN A 209 12.12 -2.77 0.88
N GLY A 210 12.41 -1.64 0.25
CA GLY A 210 13.64 -0.89 0.54
C GLY A 210 13.64 -0.30 1.95
N SER A 211 14.84 -0.19 2.53
CA SER A 211 15.06 0.43 3.83
C SER A 211 15.54 1.86 3.62
N TYR A 212 14.59 2.80 3.68
CA TYR A 212 14.85 4.23 3.53
C TYR A 212 14.47 4.94 4.83
N ILE A 213 15.26 5.94 5.21
CA ILE A 213 15.05 6.69 6.45
C ILE A 213 14.56 8.11 6.21
N ASN A 214 14.67 8.62 4.97
CA ASN A 214 14.06 9.88 4.57
C ASN A 214 13.32 9.76 3.23
N MET A 215 12.30 10.59 3.08
CA MET A 215 11.58 10.81 1.84
C MET A 215 11.33 12.30 1.64
N ALA A 216 11.62 12.81 0.45
CA ALA A 216 11.28 14.17 0.04
C ALA A 216 10.55 14.15 -1.30
N ALA A 217 9.47 14.91 -1.43
CA ALA A 217 8.76 15.04 -2.70
C ALA A 217 9.60 15.79 -3.74
N HIS A 218 9.52 15.38 -5.01
CA HIS A 218 10.12 16.14 -6.09
C HIS A 218 9.33 17.45 -6.29
N PRO A 219 9.97 18.63 -6.35
CA PRO A 219 9.28 19.93 -6.33
C PRO A 219 8.58 20.31 -7.64
N ASP A 220 8.62 19.46 -8.66
CA ASP A 220 7.96 19.69 -9.96
C ASP A 220 6.49 19.22 -9.98
N GLY A 221 5.95 18.75 -8.85
CA GLY A 221 4.59 18.21 -8.77
C GLY A 221 4.40 16.86 -9.46
N SER A 222 5.48 16.21 -9.90
CA SER A 222 5.42 14.82 -10.35
C SER A 222 5.21 13.87 -9.16
N ASN A 223 4.72 12.66 -9.43
CA ASN A 223 4.66 11.59 -8.42
C ASN A 223 6.04 10.99 -8.12
N ARG A 224 7.11 11.79 -8.21
CA ARG A 224 8.48 11.35 -7.91
C ARG A 224 8.89 11.79 -6.52
N VAL A 225 9.67 10.96 -5.87
CA VAL A 225 10.22 11.19 -4.53
C VAL A 225 11.69 10.86 -4.51
N PHE A 226 12.43 11.56 -3.67
CA PHE A 226 13.79 11.22 -3.30
C PHE A 226 13.76 10.40 -2.03
N LEU A 227 14.40 9.23 -2.05
CA LEU A 227 14.52 8.34 -0.91
C LEU A 227 15.98 8.22 -0.52
N SER A 228 16.31 8.38 0.76
CA SER A 228 17.68 8.19 1.22
C SER A 228 17.79 6.98 2.16
N ASN A 229 18.89 6.25 2.04
CA ASN A 229 19.25 5.21 3.00
C ASN A 229 20.35 5.72 3.95
N GLN A 230 20.50 5.01 5.08
CA GLN A 230 21.46 5.39 6.11
C GLN A 230 22.92 5.31 5.63
N ALA A 231 23.22 4.42 4.68
CA ALA A 231 24.57 4.21 4.14
C ALA A 231 25.09 5.39 3.29
N GLY A 232 24.25 6.35 2.89
CA GLY A 232 24.70 7.53 2.15
C GLY A 232 24.26 7.60 0.68
N LYS A 233 23.26 6.81 0.29
CA LYS A 233 22.70 6.88 -1.07
C LYS A 233 21.35 7.59 -1.08
N VAL A 234 21.15 8.46 -2.06
CA VAL A 234 19.86 9.07 -2.39
C VAL A 234 19.40 8.54 -3.74
N PHE A 235 18.13 8.21 -3.82
CA PHE A 235 17.50 7.52 -4.93
C PHE A 235 16.32 8.34 -5.43
N LEU A 236 16.15 8.46 -6.74
CA LEU A 236 14.94 9.03 -7.34
C LEU A 236 13.98 7.90 -7.69
N ALA A 237 12.79 7.93 -7.10
CA ALA A 237 11.77 6.91 -7.30
C ALA A 237 10.45 7.51 -7.79
N THR A 238 9.67 6.74 -8.54
CA THR A 238 8.29 7.11 -8.91
C THR A 238 7.29 6.34 -8.06
N VAL A 239 6.45 7.09 -7.34
CA VAL A 239 5.36 6.58 -6.51
C VAL A 239 4.21 6.15 -7.43
N PRO A 240 3.73 4.90 -7.33
CA PRO A 240 2.59 4.45 -8.12
C PRO A 240 1.32 5.17 -7.68
N ALA A 241 0.31 5.21 -8.57
CA ALA A 241 -1.01 5.70 -8.19
C ALA A 241 -1.55 4.85 -7.03
N GLN A 242 -2.15 5.52 -6.05
CA GLN A 242 -2.76 4.88 -4.89
C GLN A 242 -3.71 3.77 -5.33
N GLY A 243 -3.56 2.58 -4.75
CA GLY A 243 -4.45 1.45 -5.02
C GLY A 243 -4.21 0.73 -6.35
N SER A 244 -3.18 1.11 -7.10
CA SER A 244 -2.83 0.42 -8.34
C SER A 244 -2.23 -0.97 -8.13
N GLY A 245 -1.85 -1.33 -6.90
CA GLY A 245 -1.18 -2.59 -6.59
C GLY A 245 0.23 -2.72 -7.18
N LYS A 246 0.75 -1.63 -7.77
CA LYS A 246 2.08 -1.56 -8.35
C LYS A 246 3.10 -1.22 -7.26
N THR A 247 4.34 -1.65 -7.48
CA THR A 247 5.45 -1.30 -6.59
C THR A 247 6.08 0.03 -7.00
N LEU A 248 6.82 0.62 -6.07
CA LEU A 248 7.72 1.74 -6.29
C LEU A 248 8.68 1.43 -7.45
N GLN A 249 8.77 2.35 -8.41
CA GLN A 249 9.71 2.23 -9.51
C GLN A 249 10.98 2.99 -9.12
N LEU A 250 12.06 2.24 -8.91
CA LEU A 250 13.36 2.78 -8.54
C LEU A 250 14.47 1.98 -9.24
N ASP A 251 15.43 2.68 -9.82
CA ASP A 251 16.71 2.11 -10.22
C ASP A 251 17.73 2.21 -9.08
N VAL A 252 18.04 1.07 -8.46
CA VAL A 252 19.03 0.99 -7.38
C VAL A 252 20.47 1.00 -7.90
N ALA A 253 20.69 0.75 -9.20
CA ALA A 253 22.02 0.73 -9.79
C ALA A 253 22.53 2.15 -10.09
N THR A 254 21.63 3.12 -10.25
CA THR A 254 21.96 4.52 -10.54
C THR A 254 21.38 5.46 -9.48
N PRO A 255 22.01 5.54 -8.28
CA PRO A 255 21.57 6.51 -7.27
C PRO A 255 21.68 7.94 -7.81
N PHE A 256 20.77 8.80 -7.36
CA PHE A 256 20.79 10.23 -7.65
C PHE A 256 22.01 10.90 -7.00
N LEU A 257 22.36 10.45 -5.78
CA LEU A 257 23.55 10.86 -5.06
C LEU A 257 24.16 9.64 -4.34
N ASP A 258 25.47 9.50 -4.41
CA ASP A 258 26.20 8.50 -3.64
C ASP A 258 27.34 9.19 -2.89
N ILE A 259 27.20 9.28 -1.56
CA ILE A 259 28.21 9.84 -0.64
C ILE A 259 28.67 8.79 0.37
N THR A 260 28.58 7.50 0.04
CA THR A 260 29.01 6.41 0.94
C THR A 260 30.44 6.56 1.45
N ASP A 261 31.31 7.22 0.66
CA ASP A 261 32.71 7.43 1.02
C ASP A 261 32.92 8.58 2.02
N GLU A 262 31.95 9.51 2.11
CA GLU A 262 31.94 10.62 3.08
C GLU A 262 31.24 10.23 4.38
N VAL A 263 30.24 9.35 4.27
CA VAL A 263 29.34 8.98 5.36
C VAL A 263 29.98 7.91 6.25
N HIS A 264 30.04 8.21 7.55
CA HIS A 264 30.24 7.21 8.58
C HIS A 264 28.89 6.54 8.89
N PHE A 265 28.77 5.28 8.46
CA PHE A 265 27.57 4.47 8.62
C PHE A 265 27.72 3.46 9.77
N ASP A 266 26.78 3.49 10.71
CA ASP A 266 26.58 2.50 11.79
C ASP A 266 25.10 2.52 12.23
N ASN A 267 24.74 1.88 13.34
CA ASN A 267 23.35 1.80 13.83
C ASN A 267 22.70 3.18 14.05
N GLU A 268 23.45 4.15 14.56
CA GLU A 268 22.97 5.51 14.87
C GLU A 268 23.47 6.57 13.88
N PHE A 269 24.51 6.25 13.10
CA PHE A 269 25.18 7.20 12.21
C PHE A 269 24.91 6.90 10.74
N GLY A 270 24.89 7.94 9.91
CA GLY A 270 24.72 7.79 8.48
C GLY A 270 24.26 9.07 7.82
N LEU A 271 23.57 8.95 6.68
CA LEU A 271 22.85 10.05 6.05
C LEU A 271 21.49 10.23 6.72
N MET A 272 21.39 11.23 7.58
CA MET A 272 20.28 11.46 8.51
C MET A 272 19.16 12.34 7.96
N GLY A 273 19.45 13.20 6.99
CA GLY A 273 18.44 14.12 6.46
C GLY A 273 18.65 14.50 5.00
N LEU A 274 17.56 14.87 4.33
CA LEU A 274 17.54 15.39 2.97
C LEU A 274 16.47 16.48 2.88
N ALA A 275 16.85 17.66 2.38
CA ALA A 275 15.93 18.76 2.14
C ALA A 275 16.27 19.49 0.83
N PHE A 276 15.26 19.87 0.07
CA PHE A 276 15.43 20.65 -1.15
C PHE A 276 15.24 22.13 -0.86
N HIS A 277 16.03 22.99 -1.50
CA HIS A 277 15.79 24.42 -1.47
C HIS A 277 14.38 24.73 -2.02
N PRO A 278 13.63 25.70 -1.46
CA PRO A 278 12.30 26.05 -1.98
C PRO A 278 12.28 26.32 -3.50
N ASP A 279 13.33 26.99 -3.99
CA ASP A 279 13.54 27.25 -5.42
C ASP A 279 14.37 26.18 -6.16
N PHE A 280 14.43 24.94 -5.70
CA PHE A 280 15.25 23.87 -6.31
C PHE A 280 15.03 23.71 -7.81
N ALA A 281 13.80 23.89 -8.29
CA ALA A 281 13.49 23.84 -9.72
C ALA A 281 14.25 24.88 -10.56
N THR A 282 14.69 25.99 -9.94
CA THR A 282 15.43 27.07 -10.60
C THR A 282 16.93 27.04 -10.30
N ASN A 283 17.32 26.66 -9.07
CA ASN A 283 18.70 26.77 -8.62
C ASN A 283 19.41 25.42 -8.40
N GLY A 284 18.68 24.30 -8.45
CA GLY A 284 19.22 22.96 -8.27
C GLY A 284 19.78 22.64 -6.89
N ARG A 285 19.60 23.51 -5.88
CA ARG A 285 20.23 23.40 -4.54
C ARG A 285 19.45 22.48 -3.61
N PHE A 286 20.15 21.56 -2.97
CA PHE A 286 19.61 20.69 -1.94
C PHE A 286 20.65 20.45 -0.84
N PHE A 287 20.19 19.96 0.29
CA PHE A 287 21.00 19.81 1.49
C PHE A 287 20.85 18.40 2.02
N VAL A 288 21.96 17.81 2.44
CA VAL A 288 21.97 16.55 3.17
C VAL A 288 22.60 16.75 4.53
N SER A 289 22.06 16.05 5.53
CA SER A 289 22.65 15.94 6.85
C SER A 289 23.25 14.55 6.97
N TYR A 290 24.53 14.44 7.33
CA TYR A 290 25.18 13.14 7.53
C TYR A 290 26.22 13.17 8.64
N ASN A 291 26.60 11.99 9.14
CA ASN A 291 27.71 11.82 10.05
C ASN A 291 28.96 11.41 9.27
N CYS A 292 30.11 11.96 9.61
CA CYS A 292 31.39 11.56 9.03
C CYS A 292 32.40 11.22 10.12
N ASP A 293 33.50 10.58 9.71
CA ASP A 293 34.59 10.18 10.60
C ASP A 293 35.90 10.82 10.16
N LYS A 294 36.46 11.67 11.02
CA LYS A 294 37.72 12.38 10.78
C LYS A 294 38.90 11.44 10.51
N THR A 295 38.85 10.20 11.00
CA THR A 295 39.90 9.20 10.73
C THR A 295 39.81 8.62 9.32
N LYS A 296 38.63 8.69 8.68
CA LYS A 296 38.39 8.18 7.32
C LYS A 296 38.48 9.28 6.27
N SER A 297 38.01 10.48 6.60
CA SER A 297 38.05 11.62 5.69
C SER A 297 38.61 12.87 6.37
N ALA A 298 39.65 13.46 5.77
CA ALA A 298 40.21 14.73 6.23
C ALA A 298 39.23 15.91 6.02
N SER A 299 38.25 15.80 5.12
CA SER A 299 37.18 16.80 4.95
C SER A 299 36.18 16.77 6.11
N CYS A 300 36.16 15.69 6.90
CA CYS A 300 35.37 15.58 8.11
C CYS A 300 36.03 16.36 9.26
N ALA A 301 35.99 17.68 9.16
CA ALA A 301 36.58 18.59 10.12
C ALA A 301 35.55 19.60 10.60
N GLY A 302 35.41 19.73 11.91
CA GLY A 302 34.47 20.65 12.52
C GLY A 302 34.90 21.11 13.89
N ARG A 303 34.19 22.13 14.38
CA ARG A 303 34.43 22.68 15.71
C ARG A 303 33.88 21.68 16.74
N CYS A 304 34.77 21.13 17.55
CA CYS A 304 34.41 20.33 18.73
C CYS A 304 33.47 21.11 19.66
N ALA A 305 32.45 20.48 20.24
CA ALA A 305 31.68 21.11 21.33
C ALA A 305 32.57 21.43 22.55
N CYS A 306 33.52 20.55 22.89
CA CYS A 306 34.60 20.86 23.82
C CYS A 306 35.71 21.64 23.12
N ASN A 307 35.85 22.92 23.44
CA ASN A 307 36.80 23.84 22.82
C ASN A 307 37.16 24.99 23.77
N SER A 308 38.15 25.80 23.38
CA SER A 308 38.65 26.94 24.16
C SER A 308 37.57 27.95 24.57
N ASP A 309 36.56 28.18 23.73
CA ASP A 309 35.54 29.22 23.96
C ASP A 309 34.59 28.82 25.10
N VAL A 310 34.47 27.51 25.38
CA VAL A 310 33.73 26.99 26.54
C VAL A 310 34.67 26.50 27.66
N GLY A 311 35.96 26.88 27.61
CA GLY A 311 36.95 26.52 28.62
C GLY A 311 37.29 25.03 28.67
N CYS A 312 37.11 24.29 27.57
CA CYS A 312 37.33 22.85 27.49
C CYS A 312 38.47 22.51 26.52
N ASP A 313 39.41 21.68 26.95
CA ASP A 313 40.52 21.21 26.11
C ASP A 313 40.26 19.76 25.65
N PRO A 314 39.94 19.53 24.37
CA PRO A 314 39.61 18.20 23.88
C PRO A 314 40.79 17.22 23.96
N ALA A 315 42.05 17.70 24.02
CA ALA A 315 43.22 16.84 24.20
C ALA A 315 43.32 16.25 25.62
N LYS A 316 42.58 16.82 26.59
CA LYS A 316 42.47 16.29 27.96
C LYS A 316 41.34 15.30 28.13
N LEU A 317 40.50 15.13 27.12
CA LEU A 317 39.45 14.12 27.12
C LEU A 317 40.05 12.77 26.73
N GLY A 318 39.68 11.71 27.46
CA GLY A 318 40.01 10.34 27.08
C GLY A 318 39.18 9.87 25.88
N SER A 319 39.49 8.68 25.36
CA SER A 319 38.61 8.03 24.40
C SER A 319 37.35 7.50 25.08
N ASP A 320 36.23 7.52 24.36
CA ASP A 320 34.96 6.92 24.78
C ASP A 320 34.61 5.79 23.81
N ASN A 321 34.47 4.57 24.31
CA ASN A 321 34.22 3.36 23.50
C ASN A 321 35.17 3.21 22.28
N GLY A 322 36.43 3.63 22.42
CA GLY A 322 37.43 3.56 21.35
C GLY A 322 37.42 4.74 20.37
N ALA A 323 36.42 5.63 20.46
CA ALA A 323 36.38 6.86 19.67
C ALA A 323 37.22 7.96 20.31
N GLN A 324 37.97 8.70 19.49
CA GLN A 324 38.70 9.88 19.94
C GLN A 324 37.75 11.08 20.12
N PRO A 325 38.05 12.01 21.05
CA PRO A 325 37.31 13.25 21.17
C PRO A 325 37.16 13.95 19.80
N CYS A 326 35.91 14.26 19.43
CA CYS A 326 35.55 14.89 18.15
C CYS A 326 35.92 14.11 16.88
N GLN A 327 36.06 12.80 16.98
CA GLN A 327 36.28 11.93 15.81
C GLN A 327 35.10 12.01 14.83
N TYR A 328 33.88 11.91 15.33
CA TYR A 328 32.67 11.96 14.52
C TYR A 328 32.10 13.37 14.48
N GLN A 329 31.66 13.80 13.30
CA GLN A 329 31.05 15.12 13.09
C GLN A 329 29.68 14.95 12.45
N SER A 330 28.72 15.78 12.86
CA SER A 330 27.48 15.96 12.11
C SER A 330 27.67 17.09 11.10
N VAL A 331 27.44 16.78 9.83
CA VAL A 331 27.65 17.65 8.68
C VAL A 331 26.31 18.01 8.06
N ILE A 332 26.11 19.29 7.76
CA ILE A 332 25.11 19.74 6.79
C ILE A 332 25.86 20.30 5.59
N ALA A 333 25.72 19.62 4.45
CA ALA A 333 26.39 19.98 3.21
C ALA A 333 25.35 20.33 2.14
N GLU A 334 25.67 21.35 1.36
CA GLU A 334 24.87 21.80 0.21
C GLU A 334 25.41 21.18 -1.07
N TYR A 335 24.48 20.70 -1.88
CA TYR A 335 24.70 20.03 -3.15
C TYR A 335 23.90 20.81 -4.21
N THR A 336 24.42 20.90 -5.43
CA THR A 336 23.73 21.55 -6.56
C THR A 336 23.64 20.60 -7.74
N THR A 337 22.50 20.53 -8.41
CA THR A 337 22.34 19.78 -9.65
C THR A 337 22.63 20.67 -10.87
N ASN A 338 23.46 20.18 -11.81
CA ASN A 338 23.62 20.83 -13.11
C ASN A 338 22.43 20.42 -14.00
N ALA A 339 21.41 21.27 -14.07
CA ALA A 339 20.18 21.05 -14.84
C ALA A 339 20.40 21.14 -16.36
N THR A 340 21.20 20.24 -16.96
CA THR A 340 21.27 20.10 -18.43
C THR A 340 21.44 18.69 -18.98
N SER A 341 21.71 17.66 -18.18
CA SER A 341 21.78 16.29 -18.71
C SER A 341 21.45 15.27 -17.64
N GLY A 342 20.59 14.30 -17.97
CA GLY A 342 20.19 13.17 -17.11
C GLY A 342 21.32 12.17 -16.84
N THR A 343 22.42 12.66 -16.27
CA THR A 343 23.59 11.93 -15.77
C THR A 343 23.82 12.36 -14.31
N PRO A 344 24.52 11.55 -13.48
CA PRO A 344 24.66 11.81 -12.04
C PRO A 344 25.13 13.23 -11.81
N ALA A 345 24.43 13.96 -10.93
CA ALA A 345 24.74 15.36 -10.66
C ALA A 345 26.22 15.47 -10.29
N THR A 346 26.96 16.31 -11.04
CA THR A 346 28.24 16.82 -10.55
C THR A 346 27.93 17.73 -9.39
N VAL A 347 27.94 17.14 -8.21
CA VAL A 347 27.76 17.83 -6.96
C VAL A 347 29.01 18.64 -6.70
N SER A 348 28.86 19.95 -6.56
CA SER A 348 29.85 20.76 -5.86
C SER A 348 29.46 20.86 -4.40
N ASP A 349 30.31 20.37 -3.51
CA ASP A 349 30.13 20.49 -2.06
C ASP A 349 30.40 21.93 -1.62
N ARG A 350 29.47 22.48 -0.82
CA ARG A 350 29.76 23.57 0.11
C ARG A 350 29.34 23.12 1.51
N LEU A 351 30.33 22.90 2.36
CA LEU A 351 30.16 22.58 3.78
C LEU A 351 29.65 23.81 4.54
N PHE A 352 28.43 23.75 5.09
CA PHE A 352 27.83 24.91 5.76
C PHE A 352 27.88 24.84 7.28
N LEU A 353 27.74 23.67 7.91
CA LEU A 353 27.78 23.53 9.36
C LEU A 353 28.35 22.17 9.78
N THR A 354 29.31 22.20 10.72
CA THR A 354 29.84 21.02 11.39
C THR A 354 29.69 21.18 12.90
N HIS A 355 28.97 20.27 13.54
CA HIS A 355 28.86 20.18 15.00
C HIS A 355 29.28 18.79 15.45
N ALA A 356 30.29 18.72 16.32
CA ALA A 356 30.65 17.49 17.05
C ALA A 356 30.16 17.58 18.49
N ALA A 357 29.35 16.62 18.91
CA ALA A 357 29.12 16.40 20.34
C ALA A 357 30.44 15.92 20.98
N ALA A 358 30.77 16.45 22.16
CA ALA A 358 31.88 15.95 22.94
C ALA A 358 31.46 14.61 23.57
N ALA A 359 32.24 13.55 23.32
CA ALA A 359 32.10 12.33 24.10
C ALA A 359 32.56 12.60 25.54
N GLY A 360 31.70 12.26 26.50
CA GLY A 360 32.00 12.33 27.94
C GLY A 360 31.41 13.52 28.70
N THR A 361 30.13 13.41 29.08
CA THR A 361 29.71 13.43 30.50
C THR A 361 28.24 13.00 30.60
N ARG A 362 28.02 11.71 30.91
CA ARG A 362 26.88 11.35 31.76
C ARG A 362 27.26 11.84 33.16
N ALA A 363 26.76 13.01 33.55
CA ALA A 363 26.64 13.34 34.95
C ALA A 363 25.47 12.50 35.47
N ASP A 364 25.77 11.39 36.12
CA ASP A 364 24.82 10.76 37.03
C ASP A 364 24.65 11.70 38.23
N ASP A 365 23.40 12.06 38.54
CA ASP A 365 22.98 12.58 39.86
C ASP A 365 23.17 11.50 40.95
#